data_AF-A0A7J8GE49-F1
#
_entry.id   AF-A0A7J8GE49-F1
#
_cell.length_a   1.000
_cell.length_b   1.000
_cell.length_c   1.000
_cell.angle_alpha   90.00
_cell.angle_beta   90.00
_cell.angle_gamma   90.00
#
_symmetry.space_group_name_H-M   'P 1'
#
loop_
_entity.id
_entity.type
_entity.pdbx_description
1 polymer ?
#
loop_
_entity_poly.entity_id
_entity_poly.type
_entity_poly.pdbx_seq_one_letter_code
_entity_poly.pdbx_strand_id
1 'polypeptide(L)'
;MVYNVDPKAYNTSELPVKVEVDMVRVMEVFLAQLRLLFGIPQPQVPPKCLFSGPKSEGLMTWELDRLLWARSVENLATATTTLTSLAQLLGKISNIVIKDDVASEVYRAVAAVQKATEELASGHLASAFVASQEAVMSSERAFFDPSLLHLLYFPDDQKFAIYIPLFLPMAVPILLSLVKIFLETRKSWKKPEKID
;
A
#
# COMPACT_ATOMS: atom_id res chain seq x y z
N MET A 1 29.60 -30.10 10.96
CA MET A 1 29.81 -31.26 10.06
C MET A 1 29.93 -30.71 8.65
N VAL A 2 31.07 -30.92 7.97
CA VAL A 2 31.21 -30.48 6.58
C VAL A 2 30.53 -31.53 5.71
N TYR A 3 29.49 -31.12 4.97
CA TYR A 3 28.80 -31.97 4.02
C TYR A 3 29.50 -31.90 2.66
N ASN A 4 29.29 -32.91 1.80
CA ASN A 4 29.87 -32.96 0.45
C ASN A 4 31.41 -33.14 0.41
N VAL A 5 31.91 -34.07 1.22
CA VAL A 5 33.32 -34.47 1.27
C VAL A 5 33.41 -35.97 1.02
N ASP A 6 34.44 -36.44 0.31
CA ASP A 6 34.61 -37.88 0.06
C ASP A 6 34.76 -38.62 1.40
N PRO A 7 33.84 -39.53 1.77
CA PRO A 7 33.90 -40.27 3.02
C PRO A 7 35.17 -41.14 3.14
N LYS A 8 35.86 -41.42 2.02
CA LYS A 8 37.11 -42.19 2.01
C LYS A 8 38.31 -41.39 2.51
N ALA A 9 38.28 -40.06 2.46
CA ALA A 9 39.36 -39.19 2.92
C ALA A 9 39.54 -39.17 4.45
N TYR A 10 38.55 -39.67 5.21
CA TYR A 10 38.57 -39.68 6.67
C TYR A 10 39.30 -40.89 7.29
N ASN A 11 39.60 -41.93 6.51
CA ASN A 11 40.18 -43.17 7.03
C ASN A 11 41.72 -43.19 7.09
N THR A 12 42.38 -42.13 6.63
CA THR A 12 43.84 -41.98 6.67
C THR A 12 44.28 -41.18 7.90
N SER A 13 45.11 -41.78 8.76
CA SER A 13 45.59 -41.21 10.03
C SER A 13 46.64 -40.09 9.91
N GLU A 14 46.88 -39.58 8.70
CA GLU A 14 47.87 -38.53 8.45
C GLU A 14 47.20 -37.17 8.34
N LEU A 15 47.45 -36.33 9.35
CA LEU A 15 47.05 -34.92 9.37
C LEU A 15 48.20 -34.07 8.82
N PRO A 16 47.93 -32.98 8.07
CA PRO A 16 46.62 -32.44 7.73
C PRO A 16 45.98 -33.08 6.48
N VAL A 17 44.69 -33.44 6.59
CA VAL A 17 43.88 -33.91 5.44
C VAL A 17 43.50 -32.71 4.58
N LYS A 18 43.94 -32.70 3.32
CA LYS A 18 43.45 -31.75 2.32
C LYS A 18 42.03 -32.14 1.91
N VAL A 19 41.09 -31.26 2.18
CA VAL A 19 39.69 -31.42 1.82
C VAL A 19 39.41 -30.60 0.56
N GLU A 20 39.07 -31.27 -0.53
CA GLU A 20 38.53 -30.63 -1.73
C GLU A 20 37.01 -30.69 -1.67
N VAL A 21 36.37 -29.51 -1.63
CA VAL A 21 34.92 -29.39 -1.67
C VAL A 21 34.48 -29.34 -3.12
N ASP A 22 33.54 -30.23 -3.50
CA ASP A 22 32.91 -30.15 -4.81
C ASP A 22 31.95 -28.96 -4.86
N MET A 23 32.43 -27.84 -5.39
CA MET A 23 31.68 -26.59 -5.51
C MET A 23 30.48 -26.70 -6.44
N VAL A 24 30.48 -27.65 -7.40
CA VAL A 24 29.37 -27.82 -8.34
C VAL A 24 28.14 -28.29 -7.59
N ARG A 25 28.29 -29.33 -6.76
CA ARG A 25 27.18 -29.89 -5.98
C ARG A 25 26.68 -28.94 -4.89
N VAL A 26 27.58 -28.12 -4.30
CA VAL A 26 27.17 -27.04 -3.39
C VAL A 26 26.33 -25.99 -4.14
N MET A 27 26.76 -25.60 -5.33
CA MET A 27 26.06 -24.61 -6.14
C MET A 27 24.68 -25.11 -6.61
N GLU A 28 24.51 -26.40 -6.92
CA GLU A 28 23.21 -26.98 -7.26
C GLU A 28 22.18 -26.84 -6.12
N VAL A 29 22.61 -27.13 -4.88
CA VAL A 29 21.75 -26.97 -3.69
C VAL A 29 21.42 -25.49 -3.47
N PHE A 30 22.42 -24.62 -3.58
CA PHE A 30 22.22 -23.18 -3.45
C PHE A 30 21.24 -22.64 -4.50
N LEU A 31 21.38 -23.03 -5.77
CA LEU A 31 20.48 -22.63 -6.85
C LEU A 31 19.05 -23.14 -6.61
N ALA A 32 18.88 -24.36 -6.11
CA ALA A 32 17.57 -24.88 -5.74
C ALA A 32 16.91 -24.04 -4.62
N GLN A 33 17.67 -23.68 -3.59
CA GLN A 33 17.20 -22.82 -2.50
C GLN A 33 16.90 -21.39 -2.97
N LEU A 34 17.75 -20.83 -3.82
CA LEU A 34 17.57 -19.50 -4.40
C LEU A 34 16.31 -19.43 -5.26
N ARG A 35 16.04 -20.46 -6.08
CA ARG A 35 14.79 -20.57 -6.85
C ARG A 35 13.55 -20.59 -5.94
N LEU A 36 13.61 -21.32 -4.82
CA LEU A 36 12.53 -21.32 -3.84
C LEU A 36 12.31 -19.93 -3.23
N LEU A 37 13.39 -19.21 -2.90
CA LEU A 37 13.30 -17.84 -2.37
C LEU A 37 12.69 -16.86 -3.37
N PHE A 38 12.99 -17.02 -4.66
CA PHE A 38 12.34 -16.25 -5.73
C PHE A 38 10.88 -16.66 -6.00
N GLY A 39 10.35 -17.65 -5.29
CA GLY A 39 8.99 -18.13 -5.48
C GLY A 39 8.80 -18.99 -6.73
N ILE A 40 9.88 -19.60 -7.23
CA ILE A 40 9.84 -20.54 -8.35
C ILE A 40 9.75 -21.94 -7.76
N PRO A 41 8.54 -22.54 -7.69
CA PRO A 41 8.39 -23.87 -7.16
C PRO A 41 9.03 -24.90 -8.09
N GLN A 42 9.60 -25.96 -7.51
CA GLN A 42 10.02 -27.10 -8.32
C GLN A 42 8.83 -27.65 -9.12
N PRO A 43 8.99 -27.91 -10.43
CA PRO A 43 7.93 -28.45 -11.25
C PRO A 43 7.53 -29.84 -10.72
N GLN A 44 6.28 -29.99 -10.29
CA GLN A 44 5.69 -31.30 -10.04
C GLN A 44 5.34 -31.91 -11.40
N VAL A 45 6.29 -32.63 -11.99
CA VAL A 45 6.04 -33.30 -13.27
C VAL A 45 5.16 -34.52 -13.06
N PRO A 46 4.08 -34.69 -13.85
CA PRO A 46 3.32 -35.94 -13.87
C PRO A 46 4.23 -37.13 -14.19
N PRO A 47 3.96 -38.33 -13.65
CA PRO A 47 4.85 -39.51 -13.77
C PRO A 47 5.10 -40.00 -15.21
N LYS A 48 4.38 -39.47 -16.22
CA LYS A 48 4.56 -39.80 -17.65
C LYS A 48 5.20 -38.67 -18.46
N CYS A 49 5.59 -37.56 -17.81
CA CYS A 49 6.20 -36.42 -18.46
C CYS A 49 7.68 -36.36 -18.10
N LEU A 50 8.54 -36.47 -19.10
CA LEU A 50 9.97 -36.20 -18.92
C LEU A 50 10.17 -34.68 -18.93
N PHE A 51 10.52 -34.13 -17.77
CA PHE A 51 11.04 -32.76 -17.72
C PHE A 51 12.47 -32.81 -18.24
N SER A 52 12.72 -32.25 -19.42
CA SER A 52 14.11 -31.97 -19.79
C SER A 52 14.57 -30.89 -18.82
N GLY A 53 15.42 -31.27 -17.85
CA GLY A 53 16.01 -30.35 -16.89
C GLY A 53 16.65 -29.14 -17.58
N PRO A 54 16.92 -28.07 -16.83
CA PRO A 54 17.31 -26.81 -17.44
C PRO A 54 18.55 -26.96 -18.32
N LYS A 55 18.34 -26.86 -19.65
CA LYS A 55 19.44 -26.84 -20.64
C LYS A 55 20.24 -25.53 -20.61
N SER A 56 19.72 -24.53 -19.91
CA SER A 56 20.25 -23.17 -19.82
C SER A 56 20.47 -22.83 -18.35
N GLU A 57 21.53 -22.08 -18.06
CA GLU A 57 21.93 -21.58 -16.74
C GLU A 57 20.94 -20.56 -16.12
N GLY A 58 19.67 -20.52 -16.56
CA GLY A 58 18.72 -19.44 -16.28
C GLY A 58 17.29 -19.90 -15.92
N LEU A 59 16.36 -18.95 -16.00
CA LEU A 59 14.92 -19.16 -15.83
C LEU A 59 14.29 -19.63 -17.13
N MET A 60 13.39 -20.60 -17.02
CA MET A 60 12.56 -21.04 -18.13
C MET A 60 11.44 -20.04 -18.40
N THR A 61 10.98 -19.98 -19.65
CA THR A 61 9.88 -19.09 -20.06
C THR A 61 8.61 -19.34 -19.26
N TRP A 62 8.23 -20.60 -19.02
CA TRP A 62 7.06 -20.95 -18.22
C TRP A 62 7.23 -20.59 -16.72
N GLU A 63 8.46 -20.62 -16.19
CA GLU A 63 8.74 -20.18 -14.82
C GLU A 63 8.55 -18.66 -14.72
N LEU A 64 9.05 -17.93 -15.73
CA LEU A 64 8.88 -16.49 -15.84
C LEU A 64 7.39 -16.11 -15.97
N ASP A 65 6.63 -16.81 -16.83
CA ASP A 65 5.20 -16.58 -17.01
C ASP A 65 4.44 -16.75 -15.68
N ARG A 66 4.77 -17.81 -14.92
CA ARG A 66 4.17 -18.04 -13.61
C ARG A 66 4.51 -16.94 -12.61
N LEU A 67 5.76 -16.45 -12.61
CA LEU A 67 6.18 -15.35 -11.75
C LEU A 67 5.46 -14.04 -12.11
N LEU A 68 5.37 -13.72 -13.40
CA LEU A 68 4.65 -12.53 -13.88
C LEU A 68 3.18 -12.59 -13.49
N TRP A 69 2.53 -13.74 -13.68
CA TRP A 69 1.15 -13.93 -13.27
C TRP A 69 0.97 -13.77 -11.75
N ALA A 70 1.77 -14.48 -10.95
CA ALA A 70 1.68 -14.44 -9.50
C ALA A 70 1.87 -13.03 -8.94
N ARG A 71 2.89 -12.30 -9.44
CA ARG A 71 3.13 -10.92 -9.02
C ARG A 71 2.07 -9.95 -9.51
N SER A 72 1.54 -10.14 -10.71
CA SER A 72 0.44 -9.30 -11.20
C SER A 72 -0.79 -9.42 -10.30
N VAL A 73 -1.15 -10.63 -9.89
CA VAL A 73 -2.29 -10.88 -9.00
C VAL A 73 -2.06 -10.32 -7.60
N GLU A 74 -0.86 -10.51 -7.04
CA GLU A 74 -0.51 -9.97 -5.71
C GLU A 74 -0.49 -8.44 -5.71
N ASN A 75 0.05 -7.83 -6.76
CA ASN A 75 0.02 -6.38 -6.95
C ASN A 75 -1.42 -5.87 -7.02
N LEU A 76 -2.28 -6.51 -7.83
CA LEU A 76 -3.69 -6.15 -7.91
C LEU A 76 -4.41 -6.27 -6.57
N ALA A 77 -4.17 -7.34 -5.81
CA ALA A 77 -4.74 -7.54 -4.49
C ALA A 77 -4.28 -6.44 -3.50
N THR A 78 -2.99 -6.09 -3.55
CA THR A 78 -2.39 -5.03 -2.72
C THR A 78 -3.00 -3.68 -3.08
N ALA A 79 -3.01 -3.30 -4.36
CA ALA A 79 -3.59 -2.04 -4.83
C ALA A 79 -5.06 -1.91 -4.45
N THR A 80 -5.85 -2.97 -4.63
CA THR A 80 -7.28 -3.00 -4.27
C THR A 80 -7.48 -2.82 -2.76
N THR A 81 -6.65 -3.48 -1.94
CA THR A 81 -6.69 -3.35 -0.48
C THR A 81 -6.31 -1.94 -0.03
N THR A 82 -5.29 -1.34 -0.65
CA THR A 82 -4.84 0.03 -0.38
C THR A 82 -5.91 1.05 -0.75
N LEU A 83 -6.51 0.93 -1.94
CA LEU A 83 -7.63 1.79 -2.37
C LEU A 83 -8.85 1.64 -1.47
N THR A 84 -9.15 0.41 -1.03
CA THR A 84 -10.26 0.17 -0.09
C THR A 84 -9.98 0.82 1.26
N SER A 85 -8.75 0.72 1.75
CA SER A 85 -8.30 1.36 3.00
C SER A 85 -8.35 2.88 2.90
N LEU A 86 -7.95 3.45 1.75
CA LEU A 86 -8.08 4.88 1.46
C LEU A 86 -9.55 5.33 1.54
N ALA A 87 -10.45 4.61 0.87
CA ALA A 87 -11.87 4.95 0.87
C ALA A 87 -12.47 4.90 2.29
N GLN A 88 -12.08 3.91 3.10
CA GLN A 88 -12.49 3.81 4.50
C GLN A 88 -11.95 4.96 5.35
N LEU A 89 -10.70 5.39 5.12
CA LEU A 89 -10.09 6.52 5.83
C LEU A 89 -10.82 7.83 5.52
N LEU A 90 -11.07 8.09 4.23
CA LEU A 90 -11.81 9.28 3.78
C LEU A 90 -13.25 9.30 4.31
N GLY A 91 -13.91 8.15 4.42
CA GLY A 91 -15.26 8.06 5.00
C GLY A 91 -15.32 8.32 6.51
N LYS A 92 -14.24 8.06 7.25
CA LYS A 92 -14.17 8.29 8.70
C LYS A 92 -13.78 9.72 9.06
N ILE A 93 -12.98 10.37 8.21
CA ILE A 93 -12.45 11.71 8.46
C ILE A 93 -13.04 12.67 7.42
N SER A 94 -14.28 13.11 7.64
CA SER A 94 -15.07 13.89 6.68
C SER A 94 -14.50 15.27 6.32
N ASN A 95 -13.45 15.74 7.01
CA ASN A 95 -12.83 17.06 6.77
C ASN A 95 -11.49 16.94 6.02
N ILE A 96 -11.21 15.82 5.33
CA ILE A 96 -10.03 15.68 4.49
C ILE A 96 -10.19 16.46 3.18
N VAL A 97 -9.31 17.44 2.93
CA VAL A 97 -9.19 18.13 1.64
C VAL A 97 -8.32 17.27 0.73
N ILE A 98 -8.94 16.67 -0.29
CA ILE A 98 -8.24 15.88 -1.31
C ILE A 98 -7.65 16.85 -2.34
N LYS A 99 -6.32 16.85 -2.49
CA LYS A 99 -5.65 17.60 -3.55
C LYS A 99 -5.87 16.93 -4.91
N ASP A 100 -5.88 17.72 -5.97
CA ASP A 100 -6.03 17.22 -7.36
C ASP A 100 -4.97 16.17 -7.71
N ASP A 101 -3.73 16.33 -7.22
CA ASP A 101 -2.65 15.36 -7.40
C ASP A 101 -3.01 13.99 -6.83
N VAL A 102 -3.54 13.95 -5.61
CA VAL A 102 -3.95 12.71 -4.93
C VAL A 102 -5.13 12.08 -5.66
N ALA A 103 -6.11 12.89 -6.07
CA ALA A 103 -7.24 12.41 -6.86
C ALA A 103 -6.78 11.79 -8.19
N SER A 104 -5.83 12.42 -8.88
CA SER A 104 -5.27 11.93 -10.13
C SER A 104 -4.55 10.57 -9.96
N GLU A 105 -3.82 10.39 -8.86
CA GLU A 105 -3.14 9.13 -8.55
C GLU A 105 -4.15 8.02 -8.21
N VAL A 106 -5.26 8.33 -7.53
CA VAL A 106 -6.36 7.39 -7.32
C VAL A 106 -7.01 6.97 -8.64
N TYR A 107 -7.33 7.92 -9.53
CA TYR A 107 -7.88 7.61 -10.85
C TYR A 107 -6.92 6.75 -11.68
N ARG A 108 -5.62 7.08 -11.66
CA ARG A 108 -4.60 6.29 -12.35
C ARG A 108 -4.50 4.88 -11.79
N ALA A 109 -4.54 4.73 -10.46
CA ALA A 109 -4.53 3.43 -9.81
C ALA A 109 -5.73 2.57 -10.23
N VAL A 110 -6.94 3.12 -10.21
CA VAL A 110 -8.17 2.39 -10.62
C VAL A 110 -8.12 2.01 -12.09
N ALA A 111 -7.73 2.93 -12.97
CA ALA A 111 -7.60 2.66 -14.40
C ALA A 111 -6.54 1.56 -14.67
N ALA A 112 -5.40 1.61 -13.95
CA ALA A 112 -4.35 0.61 -14.07
C ALA A 112 -4.78 -0.77 -13.53
N VAL A 113 -5.56 -0.83 -12.44
CA VAL A 113 -6.18 -2.08 -11.95
C VAL A 113 -7.08 -2.70 -13.02
N GLN A 114 -7.94 -1.88 -13.64
CA GLN A 114 -8.85 -2.36 -14.68
C GLN A 114 -8.07 -2.88 -15.90
N LYS A 115 -7.09 -2.11 -16.38
CA LYS A 115 -6.22 -2.51 -17.49
C LYS A 115 -5.46 -3.79 -17.19
N ALA A 116 -4.86 -3.92 -16.00
CA ALA A 116 -4.15 -5.13 -15.61
C ALA A 116 -5.07 -6.36 -15.57
N THR A 117 -6.32 -6.18 -15.15
CA THR A 117 -7.33 -7.26 -15.14
C THR A 117 -7.72 -7.68 -16.55
N GLU A 118 -7.90 -6.72 -17.47
CA GLU A 118 -8.18 -6.98 -18.88
C GLU A 118 -7.02 -7.71 -19.58
N GLU A 119 -5.77 -7.29 -19.33
CA GLU A 119 -4.58 -7.93 -19.89
C GLU A 119 -4.30 -9.32 -19.27
N LEU A 120 -4.66 -9.54 -18.01
CA LEU A 120 -4.64 -10.88 -17.41
C LEU A 120 -5.67 -11.80 -18.07
N ALA A 121 -6.87 -11.28 -18.37
CA ALA A 121 -7.93 -12.02 -19.04
C ALA A 121 -7.58 -12.36 -20.50
N SER A 122 -6.85 -11.48 -21.19
CA SER A 122 -6.36 -11.72 -22.56
C SER A 122 -5.12 -12.63 -22.62
N GLY A 123 -4.48 -12.89 -21.48
CA GLY A 123 -3.26 -13.69 -21.39
C GLY A 123 -1.95 -12.93 -21.65
N HIS A 124 -2.00 -11.61 -21.78
CA HIS A 124 -0.80 -10.77 -21.97
C HIS A 124 -0.10 -10.47 -20.64
N LEU A 125 0.61 -11.47 -20.11
CA LEU A 125 1.22 -11.42 -18.77
C LEU A 125 2.21 -10.26 -18.58
N ALA A 126 3.03 -9.93 -19.57
CA ALA A 126 3.99 -8.83 -19.46
C ALA A 126 3.30 -7.46 -19.35
N SER A 127 2.29 -7.21 -20.21
CA SER A 127 1.49 -5.98 -20.17
C SER A 127 0.69 -5.88 -18.88
N ALA A 128 0.09 -6.99 -18.44
CA ALA A 128 -0.61 -7.08 -17.18
C ALA A 128 0.29 -6.76 -15.98
N PHE A 129 1.53 -7.28 -15.98
CA PHE A 129 2.49 -7.00 -14.92
C PHE A 129 2.83 -5.51 -14.83
N VAL A 130 3.12 -4.87 -15.97
CA VAL A 130 3.41 -3.42 -16.01
C VAL A 130 2.22 -2.61 -15.49
N ALA A 131 1.00 -2.93 -15.95
CA ALA A 131 -0.21 -2.25 -15.46
C ALA A 131 -0.45 -2.51 -13.96
N SER A 132 -0.19 -3.72 -13.46
CA SER A 132 -0.32 -4.05 -12.03
C SER A 132 0.68 -3.29 -11.17
N GLN A 133 1.90 -3.07 -11.67
CA GLN A 133 2.92 -2.29 -10.98
C GLN A 133 2.50 -0.82 -10.90
N GLU A 134 1.99 -0.26 -12.00
CA GLU A 134 1.45 1.10 -12.01
C GLU A 134 0.28 1.25 -11.04
N ALA A 135 -0.61 0.26 -10.95
CA ALA A 135 -1.71 0.23 -10.00
C ALA A 135 -1.24 0.32 -8.55
N VAL A 136 -0.31 -0.55 -8.14
CA VAL A 136 0.25 -0.55 -6.77
C VAL A 136 0.94 0.78 -6.48
N MET A 137 1.87 1.20 -7.33
CA MET A 137 2.66 2.43 -7.13
C MET A 137 1.77 3.66 -6.99
N SER A 138 0.75 3.79 -7.84
CA SER A 138 -0.17 4.93 -7.81
C SER A 138 -1.08 4.87 -6.58
N SER A 139 -1.57 3.67 -6.21
CA SER A 139 -2.41 3.49 -5.02
C SER A 139 -1.67 3.83 -3.72
N GLU A 140 -0.40 3.39 -3.59
CA GLU A 140 0.43 3.68 -2.44
C GLU A 140 0.83 5.15 -2.39
N ARG A 141 1.17 5.74 -3.55
CA ARG A 141 1.47 7.17 -3.64
C ARG A 141 0.29 8.04 -3.20
N ALA A 142 -0.92 7.67 -3.60
CA ALA A 142 -2.12 8.35 -3.12
C ALA A 142 -2.35 8.15 -1.62
N PHE A 143 -2.23 6.91 -1.12
CA PHE A 143 -2.49 6.58 0.29
C PHE A 143 -1.49 7.21 1.27
N PHE A 144 -0.23 7.28 0.88
CA PHE A 144 0.85 7.84 1.70
C PHE A 144 1.15 9.31 1.39
N ASP A 145 0.27 10.02 0.68
CA ASP A 145 0.47 11.43 0.40
C ASP A 145 0.47 12.26 1.72
N PRO A 146 1.48 13.11 1.96
CA PRO A 146 1.57 13.90 3.19
C PRO A 146 0.36 14.79 3.47
N SER A 147 -0.39 15.20 2.44
CA SER A 147 -1.58 16.05 2.62
C SER A 147 -2.75 15.31 3.29
N LEU A 148 -2.84 13.99 3.11
CA LEU A 148 -3.85 13.17 3.79
C LEU A 148 -3.55 13.01 5.28
N LEU A 149 -2.27 13.07 5.67
CA LEU A 149 -1.83 12.94 7.07
C LEU A 149 -1.90 14.27 7.84
N HIS A 150 -1.79 15.42 7.17
CA HIS A 150 -1.73 16.72 7.84
C HIS A 150 -3.07 17.10 8.54
N LEU A 151 -4.21 16.58 8.10
CA LEU A 151 -5.52 16.92 8.66
C LEU A 151 -5.84 16.21 9.98
N LEU A 152 -5.00 15.25 10.40
CA LEU A 152 -5.06 14.72 11.78
C LEU A 152 -4.57 15.74 12.83
N TYR A 153 -3.79 16.76 12.44
CA TYR A 153 -3.04 17.55 13.42
C TYR A 153 -3.79 18.75 14.02
N PHE A 154 -4.97 19.10 13.53
CA PHE A 154 -5.81 20.11 14.20
C PHE A 154 -7.30 19.78 14.06
N PRO A 155 -7.84 18.90 14.91
CA PRO A 155 -9.28 18.74 15.07
C PRO A 155 -9.89 20.10 15.39
N ASP A 156 -11.03 20.44 14.78
CA ASP A 156 -11.71 21.72 15.05
C ASP A 156 -12.05 21.89 16.55
N ASP A 157 -12.20 20.79 17.28
CA ASP A 157 -12.36 20.77 18.75
C ASP A 157 -11.18 21.42 19.51
N GLN A 158 -9.94 21.30 19.01
CA GLN A 158 -8.79 21.96 19.63
C GLN A 158 -8.77 23.47 19.33
N LYS A 159 -9.29 23.90 18.18
CA LYS A 159 -9.50 25.33 17.91
C LYS A 159 -10.53 25.90 18.87
N PHE A 160 -11.64 25.20 19.11
CA PHE A 160 -12.65 25.62 20.08
C PHE A 160 -12.08 25.66 21.51
N ALA A 161 -11.25 24.71 21.91
CA ALA A 161 -10.60 24.72 23.22
C ALA A 161 -9.67 25.93 23.45
N ILE A 162 -9.05 26.46 22.39
CA ILE A 162 -8.20 27.66 22.46
C ILE A 162 -9.05 28.94 22.38
N TYR A 163 -10.03 28.99 21.47
CA TYR A 163 -10.80 30.20 21.19
C TYR A 163 -11.95 30.45 22.16
N ILE A 164 -12.60 29.41 22.71
CA ILE A 164 -13.71 29.58 23.64
C ILE A 164 -13.27 30.33 24.90
N PRO A 165 -12.20 29.95 25.63
CA PRO A 165 -11.78 30.68 26.83
C PRO A 165 -11.36 32.13 26.55
N LEU A 166 -10.84 32.41 25.36
CA LEU A 166 -10.35 33.74 24.97
C LEU A 166 -11.49 34.68 24.53
N PHE A 167 -12.44 34.18 23.74
CA PHE A 167 -13.49 35.00 23.12
C PHE A 167 -14.82 34.98 23.88
N LEU A 168 -15.12 33.93 24.64
CA LEU A 168 -16.37 33.83 25.42
C LEU A 168 -16.54 34.98 26.43
N PRO A 169 -15.51 35.42 27.18
CA PRO A 169 -15.64 36.54 28.12
C PRO A 169 -16.01 37.86 27.45
N MET A 170 -15.57 38.08 26.20
CA MET A 170 -15.90 39.29 25.44
C MET A 170 -17.25 39.17 24.72
N ALA A 171 -17.60 37.98 24.23
CA ALA A 171 -18.84 37.75 23.49
C ALA A 171 -20.10 37.90 24.37
N VAL A 172 -20.05 37.42 25.62
CA VAL A 172 -21.18 37.46 26.57
C VAL A 172 -21.73 38.89 26.81
N PRO A 173 -20.92 39.89 27.21
CA PRO A 173 -21.41 41.25 27.47
C PRO A 173 -21.90 41.96 26.20
N ILE A 174 -21.30 41.67 25.04
CA ILE A 174 -21.73 42.22 23.75
C ILE A 174 -23.12 41.70 23.38
N LEU A 175 -23.34 40.39 23.48
CA LEU A 175 -24.65 39.77 23.22
C LEU A 175 -25.73 40.27 24.18
N LEU A 176 -25.43 40.37 25.48
CA LEU A 176 -26.36 40.90 26.47
C LEU A 176 -26.75 42.36 26.15
N SER A 177 -25.79 43.18 25.74
CA SER A 177 -26.05 44.57 25.36
C SER A 177 -26.93 44.67 24.11
N LEU A 178 -26.65 43.86 23.08
CA LEU A 178 -27.46 43.78 21.86
C LEU A 178 -28.90 43.33 22.13
N VAL A 179 -29.10 42.29 22.95
CA VAL A 179 -30.43 41.81 23.33
C VAL A 179 -31.21 42.89 24.09
N LYS A 180 -30.56 43.60 25.00
CA LYS A 180 -31.19 44.66 25.78
C LYS A 180 -31.66 45.81 24.88
N ILE A 181 -30.79 46.28 23.98
CA ILE A 181 -31.13 47.31 22.99
C ILE A 181 -32.31 46.83 22.13
N PHE A 182 -32.27 45.61 21.60
CA PHE A 182 -33.34 45.07 20.77
C PHE A 182 -34.70 45.01 21.49
N LEU A 183 -34.72 44.60 22.76
CA LEU A 183 -35.93 44.56 23.58
C LEU A 183 -36.48 45.96 23.88
N GLU A 184 -35.61 46.94 24.15
CA GLU A 184 -35.99 48.33 24.37
C GLU A 184 -36.57 48.96 23.10
N THR A 185 -35.94 48.72 21.95
CA THR A 185 -36.41 49.23 20.65
C THR A 185 -37.78 48.62 20.29
N ARG A 186 -37.97 47.32 20.53
CA ARG A 186 -39.26 46.64 20.29
C ARG A 186 -40.37 47.08 21.25
N LYS A 187 -40.04 47.45 22.49
CA LYS A 187 -41.00 48.03 23.45
C LYS A 187 -41.38 49.46 23.08
N SER A 188 -40.42 50.26 22.60
CA SER A 188 -40.67 51.63 22.13
C SER A 188 -41.64 51.65 20.95
N TRP A 189 -41.47 50.72 20.00
CA TRP A 189 -42.40 50.53 18.87
C TRP A 189 -43.83 50.09 19.25
N LYS A 190 -44.07 49.56 20.46
CA LYS A 190 -45.40 49.10 20.90
C LYS A 190 -46.16 50.11 21.76
N LYS A 191 -45.56 51.24 22.12
CA LYS A 191 -46.29 52.34 22.74
C LYS A 191 -46.68 53.32 21.64
N PRO A 192 -47.96 53.41 21.24
CA PRO A 192 -48.39 54.55 20.45
C PRO A 192 -48.21 55.79 21.33
N GLU A 193 -47.44 56.73 20.80
CA GLU A 193 -47.23 58.07 21.34
C GLU A 193 -48.61 58.68 21.60
N LYS A 194 -49.01 58.80 22.88
CA LYS A 194 -50.14 59.65 23.25
C LYS A 194 -49.62 61.08 23.11
N ILE A 195 -49.95 61.67 21.97
CA ILE A 195 -49.81 63.09 21.70
C ILE A 195 -50.95 63.77 22.48
N ASP A 196 -50.58 64.63 23.43
CA ASP A 196 -51.47 65.57 24.11
C ASP A 196 -52.11 66.56 23.12
#